data_AF-A0A846EYG7-F1
#
_entry.id   AF-A0A846EYG7-F1
#
_cell.length_a   1.000
_cell.length_b   1.000
_cell.length_c   1.000
_cell.angle_alpha   90.00
_cell.angle_beta   90.00
_cell.angle_gamma   90.00
#
_symmetry.space_group_name_H-M   'P 1'
#
loop_
_entity.id
_entity.type
_entity.pdbx_description
1 polymer ?
#
loop_
_entity_poly.entity_id
_entity_poly.type
_entity_poly.pdbx_seq_one_letter_code
_entity_poly.pdbx_strand_id
1 'polypeptide(L)'
;AEGGYLRYESNYHHCKNNENYQLLQTDIAQQTLKVVDRSFKSFFGLIQKAKEGLYRFEKIRIPRYLNQEGYFPLIIPRIIIKNGYFNIPMSRKFKAEYGAVKIPFPQGLVLVNKNLKEVRIIPRFNASFFEVEFITE
;
A
#
# COMPACT_ATOMS: atom_id res chain seq x y z
N ALA A 1 -6.03 25.38 7.75
CA ALA A 1 -4.60 25.58 8.01
C ALA A 1 -3.82 24.93 6.88
N GLU A 2 -3.54 25.68 5.83
CA GLU A 2 -2.68 25.25 4.74
C GLU A 2 -1.22 25.39 5.18
N GLY A 3 -0.37 24.39 4.90
CA GLY A 3 1.08 24.43 5.17
C GLY A 3 1.63 23.41 6.18
N GLY A 4 0.79 22.60 6.81
CA GLY A 4 1.21 21.55 7.76
C GLY A 4 1.39 20.17 7.12
N TYR A 5 2.15 19.30 7.78
CA TYR A 5 2.24 17.87 7.44
C TYR A 5 0.87 17.20 7.52
N LEU A 6 0.39 16.65 6.40
CA LEU A 6 -0.89 15.95 6.31
C LEU A 6 -0.73 14.49 6.77
N ARG A 7 -1.12 14.21 8.01
CA ARG A 7 -1.13 12.86 8.60
C ARG A 7 -2.17 11.96 7.94
N TYR A 8 -1.91 10.66 7.88
CA TYR A 8 -2.85 9.72 7.24
C TYR A 8 -4.25 9.75 7.88
N GLU A 9 -4.36 9.97 9.20
CA GLU A 9 -5.65 10.04 9.92
C GLU A 9 -6.53 11.20 9.45
N SER A 10 -5.95 12.27 8.92
CA SER A 10 -6.68 13.42 8.37
C SER A 10 -6.80 13.34 6.85
N ASN A 11 -5.83 12.70 6.18
CA ASN A 11 -5.75 12.63 4.72
C ASN A 11 -6.96 11.95 4.08
N TYR A 12 -7.55 10.96 4.75
CA TYR A 12 -8.69 10.23 4.18
C TYR A 12 -9.88 11.13 3.81
N HIS A 13 -10.08 12.26 4.52
CA HIS A 13 -11.12 13.23 4.20
C HIS A 13 -10.89 13.88 2.83
N HIS A 14 -9.64 14.15 2.47
CA HIS A 14 -9.25 14.73 1.19
C HIS A 14 -9.32 13.70 0.06
N CYS A 15 -9.00 12.43 0.34
CA CYS A 15 -9.05 11.36 -0.64
C CYS A 15 -10.46 10.84 -0.94
N LYS A 16 -11.50 11.24 -0.20
CA LYS A 16 -12.87 10.70 -0.40
C LYS A 16 -13.40 10.86 -1.83
N ASN A 17 -12.97 11.90 -2.54
CA ASN A 17 -13.40 12.19 -3.90
C ASN A 17 -12.43 11.64 -4.96
N ASN A 18 -11.33 10.99 -4.56
CA ASN A 18 -10.39 10.37 -5.47
C ASN A 18 -10.95 9.03 -5.97
N GLU A 19 -10.99 8.85 -7.29
CA GLU A 19 -11.55 7.67 -7.94
C GLU A 19 -10.88 6.36 -7.48
N ASN A 20 -9.54 6.32 -7.51
CA ASN A 20 -8.79 5.13 -7.09
C ASN A 20 -9.05 4.80 -5.62
N TYR A 21 -9.10 5.81 -4.76
CA TYR A 21 -9.40 5.64 -3.34
C TYR A 21 -10.78 5.01 -3.09
N GLN A 22 -11.79 5.41 -3.87
CA GLN A 22 -13.15 4.84 -3.78
C GLN A 22 -13.23 3.40 -4.32
N LEU A 23 -12.40 3.05 -5.31
CA LEU A 23 -12.38 1.72 -5.90
C LEU A 23 -11.63 0.69 -5.06
N LEU A 24 -10.70 1.12 -4.23
CA LEU A 24 -10.01 0.26 -3.27
C LEU A 24 -10.94 -0.20 -2.13
N GLN A 25 -10.67 -1.38 -1.58
CA GLN A 25 -11.26 -1.75 -0.30
C GLN A 25 -10.69 -0.83 0.80
N THR A 26 -11.51 -0.47 1.79
CA THR A 26 -11.21 0.51 2.84
C THR A 26 -9.84 0.33 3.49
N ASP A 27 -9.42 -0.89 3.83
CA ASP A 27 -8.16 -1.12 4.50
C ASP A 27 -6.98 -0.92 3.57
N ILE A 28 -7.09 -1.39 2.32
CA ILE A 28 -6.04 -1.22 1.32
C ILE A 28 -5.85 0.27 1.02
N ALA A 29 -6.97 1.00 0.92
CA ALA A 29 -6.97 2.45 0.76
C ALA A 29 -6.26 3.13 1.95
N GLN A 30 -6.58 2.72 3.19
CA GLN A 30 -5.92 3.22 4.39
C GLN A 30 -4.44 2.84 4.47
N GLN A 31 -4.05 1.63 4.05
CA GLN A 31 -2.65 1.22 4.01
C GLN A 31 -1.86 2.04 3.00
N THR A 32 -2.45 2.38 1.85
CA THR A 32 -1.84 3.29 0.87
C THR A 32 -1.49 4.63 1.50
N LEU A 33 -2.43 5.24 2.24
CA LEU A 33 -2.18 6.49 2.96
C LEU A 33 -1.08 6.33 4.03
N LYS A 34 -1.06 5.21 4.75
CA LYS A 34 -0.05 4.90 5.78
C LYS A 34 1.35 4.72 5.19
N VAL A 35 1.48 4.16 3.98
CA VAL A 35 2.78 4.06 3.30
C VAL A 35 3.33 5.45 3.00
N VAL A 36 2.51 6.33 2.43
CA VAL A 36 2.91 7.71 2.14
C VAL A 36 3.31 8.45 3.42
N ASP A 37 2.48 8.36 4.47
CA ASP A 37 2.74 8.94 5.79
C ASP A 37 4.08 8.43 6.38
N ARG A 38 4.35 7.13 6.29
CA ARG A 38 5.62 6.54 6.74
C ARG A 38 6.81 7.08 5.96
N SER A 39 6.70 7.24 4.65
CA SER A 39 7.76 7.82 3.81
C SER A 39 8.09 9.25 4.24
N PHE A 40 7.09 10.08 4.51
CA PHE A 40 7.31 11.45 5.00
C PHE A 40 7.87 11.48 6.43
N LYS A 41 7.39 10.62 7.34
CA LYS A 41 7.98 10.47 8.68
C LYS A 41 9.45 10.10 8.62
N SER A 42 9.82 9.18 7.74
CA SER A 42 11.23 8.81 7.51
C SER A 42 12.05 9.99 7.01
N PHE A 43 11.52 10.77 6.04
CA PHE A 43 12.15 11.99 5.55
C PHE A 43 12.38 13.03 6.66
N PHE A 44 11.38 13.30 7.52
CA PHE A 44 11.56 14.21 8.65
C PHE A 44 12.57 13.66 9.67
N GLY A 45 12.58 12.36 9.90
CA GLY A 45 13.59 11.70 10.75
C GLY A 45 15.02 11.89 10.22
N LEU A 46 15.22 11.84 8.89
CA LEU A 46 16.52 12.14 8.29
C LEU A 46 16.93 13.60 8.46
N ILE A 47 15.99 14.54 8.34
CA ILE A 47 16.25 15.97 8.61
C ILE A 47 16.69 16.17 10.05
N GLN A 48 16.02 15.54 11.01
CA GLN A 48 16.37 15.63 12.42
C GLN A 48 17.78 15.09 12.69
N LYS A 49 18.11 13.91 12.16
CA LYS A 49 19.46 13.33 12.27
C LYS A 49 20.54 14.20 11.64
N ALA A 50 20.25 14.90 10.55
CA ALA A 50 21.21 15.81 9.93
C ALA A 50 21.44 17.08 10.77
N LYS A 51 20.40 17.61 11.41
CA LYS A 51 20.53 18.72 12.39
C LYS A 51 21.41 18.34 13.57
N GLU A 52 21.39 17.07 13.98
CA GLU A 52 22.23 16.50 15.05
C GLU A 52 23.66 16.16 14.59
N GLY A 53 24.01 16.36 13.31
CA GLY A 53 25.31 15.99 12.75
C GLY A 53 25.49 14.49 12.48
N LEU A 54 24.46 13.68 12.68
CA LEU A 54 24.47 12.22 12.48
C LEU A 54 24.16 11.80 11.03
N TYR A 55 23.83 12.77 10.17
CA TYR A 55 23.54 12.54 8.76
C TYR A 55 23.90 13.76 7.90
N ARG A 56 24.06 13.57 6.59
CA ARG A 56 24.43 14.63 5.65
C ARG A 56 23.19 15.23 4.99
N PHE A 57 23.00 16.55 5.08
CA PHE A 57 21.83 17.23 4.51
C PHE A 57 21.71 17.03 3.00
N GLU A 58 22.82 16.97 2.28
CA GLU A 58 22.87 16.86 0.81
C GLU A 58 22.34 15.52 0.30
N LYS A 59 22.32 14.50 1.17
CA LYS A 59 21.80 13.16 0.86
C LYS A 59 20.30 13.04 1.09
N ILE A 60 19.67 14.02 1.74
CA ILE A 60 18.23 13.97 2.04
C ILE A 60 17.45 14.33 0.79
N ARG A 61 16.50 13.47 0.41
CA ARG A 61 15.59 13.69 -0.71
C ARG A 61 14.15 13.58 -0.23
N ILE A 62 13.31 14.51 -0.68
CA ILE A 62 11.88 14.45 -0.42
C ILE A 62 11.26 13.22 -1.12
N PRO A 63 10.34 12.49 -0.48
CA PRO A 63 9.57 11.45 -1.15
C PRO A 63 8.87 12.01 -2.38
N ARG A 64 8.94 11.29 -3.50
CA ARG A 64 8.27 11.66 -4.76
C ARG A 64 7.04 10.81 -4.97
N TYR A 65 6.04 11.39 -5.63
CA TYR A 65 4.86 10.66 -6.07
C TYR A 65 5.13 9.93 -7.39
N LEU A 66 4.30 8.94 -7.68
CA LEU A 66 4.26 8.31 -8.99
C LEU A 66 3.76 9.28 -10.05
N ASN A 67 4.12 9.02 -11.30
CA ASN A 67 3.48 9.68 -12.44
C ASN A 67 1.97 9.37 -12.44
N GLN A 68 1.18 10.18 -13.16
CA GLN A 68 -0.28 10.03 -13.21
C GLN A 68 -0.72 8.60 -13.61
N GLU A 69 -0.08 8.02 -14.62
CA GLU A 69 -0.33 6.64 -15.08
C GLU A 69 0.52 5.59 -14.33
N GLY A 70 1.10 5.96 -13.19
CA GLY A 70 1.95 5.08 -12.40
C GLY A 70 1.15 4.11 -11.54
N TYR A 71 1.67 2.89 -11.38
CA TYR A 71 1.03 1.84 -10.61
C TYR A 71 1.60 1.76 -9.19
N PHE A 72 0.73 1.83 -8.19
CA PHE A 72 1.11 1.67 -6.78
C PHE A 72 0.91 0.22 -6.31
N PRO A 73 1.79 -0.34 -5.47
CA PRO A 73 1.61 -1.68 -4.92
C PRO A 73 0.34 -1.80 -4.07
N LEU A 74 -0.40 -2.91 -4.22
CA LEU A 74 -1.50 -3.21 -3.30
C LEU A 74 -0.93 -3.90 -2.07
N ILE A 75 -1.15 -3.31 -0.90
CA ILE A 75 -0.76 -3.89 0.40
C ILE A 75 -2.02 -4.32 1.14
N ILE A 76 -2.16 -5.62 1.33
CA ILE A 76 -3.39 -6.24 1.83
C ILE A 76 -3.12 -6.85 3.22
N PRO A 77 -3.54 -6.20 4.30
CA PRO A 77 -3.23 -6.63 5.67
C PRO A 77 -4.18 -7.73 6.18
N ARG A 78 -5.33 -7.94 5.55
CA ARG A 78 -6.31 -8.96 5.94
C ARG A 78 -6.47 -9.97 4.83
N ILE A 79 -6.02 -11.19 5.11
CA ILE A 79 -5.91 -12.26 4.11
C ILE A 79 -7.04 -13.24 4.33
N ILE A 80 -7.83 -13.49 3.28
CA ILE A 80 -8.92 -14.48 3.31
C ILE A 80 -8.68 -15.50 2.20
N ILE A 81 -8.31 -16.71 2.62
CA ILE A 81 -8.09 -17.84 1.73
C ILE A 81 -9.35 -18.72 1.76
N LYS A 82 -9.90 -19.04 0.58
CA LYS A 82 -11.05 -19.93 0.42
C LYS A 82 -10.80 -20.89 -0.73
N ASN A 83 -10.99 -22.18 -0.50
CA ASN A 83 -10.84 -23.24 -1.50
C ASN A 83 -9.49 -23.23 -2.23
N GLY A 84 -8.39 -22.89 -1.54
CA GLY A 84 -7.06 -22.80 -2.14
C GLY A 84 -6.80 -21.52 -2.95
N TYR A 85 -7.69 -20.52 -2.88
CA TYR A 85 -7.52 -19.23 -3.54
C TYR A 85 -7.50 -18.08 -2.54
N PHE A 86 -6.59 -17.14 -2.75
CA PHE A 86 -6.64 -15.84 -2.10
C PHE A 86 -7.53 -14.89 -2.91
N ASN A 87 -8.60 -14.40 -2.27
CA ASN A 87 -9.49 -13.44 -2.90
C ASN A 87 -8.99 -12.03 -2.61
N ILE A 88 -8.68 -11.26 -3.65
CA ILE A 88 -8.22 -9.88 -3.49
C ILE A 88 -9.40 -9.04 -2.97
N PRO A 89 -9.28 -8.38 -1.79
CA PRO A 89 -10.34 -7.51 -1.29
C PRO A 89 -10.52 -6.29 -2.19
N MET A 90 -11.77 -5.99 -2.55
CA MET A 90 -12.12 -4.90 -3.45
C MET A 90 -13.31 -4.11 -2.91
N SER A 91 -13.50 -2.88 -3.40
CA SER A 91 -14.74 -2.14 -3.13
C SER A 91 -15.94 -2.86 -3.76
N ARG A 92 -17.14 -2.56 -3.24
CA ARG A 92 -18.40 -3.08 -3.82
C ARG A 92 -18.59 -2.61 -5.26
N LYS A 93 -18.24 -1.35 -5.56
CA LYS A 93 -18.33 -0.75 -6.89
C LYS A 93 -17.45 -1.51 -7.87
N PHE A 94 -16.16 -1.66 -7.55
CA PHE A 94 -15.22 -2.39 -8.40
C PHE A 94 -15.68 -3.84 -8.65
N LYS A 95 -16.13 -4.53 -7.60
CA LYS A 95 -16.58 -5.92 -7.74
C LYS A 95 -17.85 -6.06 -8.60
N ALA A 96 -18.75 -5.09 -8.56
CA ALA A 96 -19.97 -5.09 -9.38
C ALA A 96 -19.66 -4.87 -10.87
N GLU A 97 -18.64 -4.07 -11.16
CA GLU A 97 -18.26 -3.66 -12.52
C GLU A 97 -17.30 -4.65 -13.19
N TYR A 98 -16.29 -5.13 -12.46
CA TYR A 98 -15.20 -5.95 -13.00
C TYR A 98 -15.19 -7.39 -12.47
N GLY A 99 -16.06 -7.72 -11.50
CA GLY A 99 -16.07 -9.02 -10.86
C GLY A 99 -15.00 -9.19 -9.77
N ALA A 100 -14.78 -10.44 -9.35
CA ALA A 100 -13.82 -10.77 -8.30
C ALA A 100 -12.53 -11.33 -8.89
N VAL A 101 -11.38 -10.82 -8.43
CA VAL A 101 -10.08 -11.41 -8.77
C VAL A 101 -9.63 -12.35 -7.67
N LYS A 102 -9.21 -13.54 -8.09
CA LYS A 102 -8.70 -14.61 -7.23
C LYS A 102 -7.33 -15.02 -7.74
N ILE A 103 -6.40 -15.23 -6.82
CA ILE A 103 -5.09 -15.80 -7.16
C ILE A 103 -4.94 -17.17 -6.49
N PRO A 104 -4.37 -18.17 -7.18
CA PRO A 104 -4.03 -19.44 -6.55
C PRO A 104 -3.14 -19.20 -5.35
N PHE A 105 -3.52 -19.74 -4.20
CA PHE A 105 -2.70 -19.65 -3.00
C PHE A 105 -1.67 -20.78 -3.03
N PRO A 106 -0.35 -20.49 -2.89
CA PRO A 106 0.67 -21.52 -3.01
C PRO A 106 0.48 -22.64 -1.98
N GLN A 107 0.42 -23.89 -2.44
CA GLN A 107 0.15 -25.05 -1.57
C GLN A 107 1.17 -25.18 -0.42
N GLY A 108 2.44 -24.85 -0.68
CA GLY A 108 3.50 -24.85 0.34
C GLY A 108 3.31 -23.82 1.46
N LEU A 109 2.51 -22.77 1.24
CA LEU A 109 2.21 -21.74 2.24
C LEU A 109 0.96 -22.05 3.07
N VAL A 110 0.24 -23.13 2.76
CA VAL A 110 -0.99 -23.53 3.50
C VAL A 110 -0.69 -23.80 4.97
N LEU A 111 0.52 -24.29 5.28
CA LEU A 111 0.99 -24.55 6.65
C LEU A 111 1.34 -23.28 7.43
N VAL A 112 1.67 -22.18 6.73
CA VAL A 112 2.11 -20.90 7.30
C VAL A 112 0.94 -19.90 7.44
N ASN A 113 -0.27 -20.29 7.02
CA ASN A 113 -1.46 -19.44 7.05
C ASN A 113 -1.73 -18.79 8.42
N LYS A 114 -1.38 -19.46 9.52
CA LYS A 114 -1.56 -18.90 10.88
C LYS A 114 -0.69 -17.67 11.17
N ASN A 115 0.38 -17.43 10.40
CA ASN A 115 1.34 -16.35 10.64
C ASN A 115 1.40 -15.33 9.47
N LEU A 116 0.47 -15.38 8.51
CA LEU A 116 0.46 -14.43 7.40
C LEU A 116 -0.05 -13.06 7.85
N LYS A 117 0.79 -12.04 7.66
CA LYS A 117 0.53 -10.68 8.13
C LYS A 117 0.03 -9.76 7.02
N GLU A 118 0.60 -9.87 5.83
CA GLU A 118 0.21 -9.06 4.69
C GLU A 118 0.53 -9.78 3.37
N VAL A 119 -0.27 -9.52 2.34
CA VAL A 119 0.06 -9.86 0.95
C VAL A 119 0.32 -8.56 0.21
N ARG A 120 1.42 -8.51 -0.55
CA ARG A 120 1.74 -7.38 -1.41
C ARG A 120 1.67 -7.81 -2.87
N ILE A 121 0.96 -7.04 -3.67
CA ILE A 121 0.91 -7.21 -5.13
C ILE A 121 1.65 -6.04 -5.74
N ILE A 122 2.82 -6.32 -6.31
CA ILE A 122 3.76 -5.33 -6.82
C ILE A 122 3.72 -5.34 -8.34
N PRO A 123 3.37 -4.21 -8.99
CA PRO A 123 3.39 -4.12 -10.45
C PRO A 123 4.83 -4.16 -10.97
N ARG A 124 5.06 -4.98 -12.00
CA ARG A 124 6.31 -5.10 -12.75
C ARG A 124 6.04 -4.89 -14.24
N PHE A 125 7.05 -4.40 -14.95
CA PHE A 125 6.98 -4.15 -16.41
C PHE A 125 5.72 -3.37 -16.81
N ASN A 126 5.53 -2.18 -16.22
CA ASN A 126 4.36 -1.32 -16.47
C ASN A 126 3.01 -2.04 -16.25
N ALA A 127 2.91 -2.78 -15.13
CA ALA A 127 1.74 -3.59 -14.76
C ALA A 127 1.36 -4.70 -15.76
N SER A 128 2.28 -5.11 -16.63
CA SER A 128 2.11 -6.32 -17.47
C SER A 128 2.33 -7.60 -16.67
N PHE A 129 3.11 -7.52 -15.59
CA PHE A 129 3.34 -8.62 -14.65
C PHE A 129 3.16 -8.13 -13.22
N PHE A 130 2.82 -9.04 -12.32
CA PHE A 130 2.67 -8.74 -10.90
C PHE A 130 3.42 -9.77 -10.06
N GLU A 131 4.31 -9.27 -9.20
CA GLU A 131 4.90 -10.07 -8.15
C GLU A 131 3.97 -10.10 -6.95
N VAL A 132 3.73 -11.30 -6.41
CA VAL A 132 2.90 -11.49 -5.23
C VAL A 132 3.78 -11.96 -4.08
N GLU A 133 3.98 -11.09 -3.10
CA GLU A 133 4.74 -11.38 -1.89
C GLU A 133 3.80 -11.74 -0.76
N PHE A 134 4.06 -12.88 -0.12
CA PHE A 134 3.37 -13.32 1.10
C PHE A 134 4.28 -13.06 2.29
N ILE A 135 3.92 -12.10 3.13
CA ILE A 135 4.73 -11.69 4.27
C ILE A 135 4.21 -12.38 5.53
N THR A 136 5.10 -13.07 6.22
CA THR A 136 4.85 -13.73 7.51
C THR A 136 5.47 -12.93 8.65
N GLU A 137 5.08 -13.25 9.89
CA GLU A 137 5.87 -12.88 11.07
C GLU A 137 7.25 -13.55 11.11
#